data_AF-A0A9P6IGQ8-F1
#
_entry.id   AF-A0A9P6IGQ8-F1
#
_cell.length_a   1.000
_cell.length_b   1.000
_cell.length_c   1.000
_cell.angle_alpha   90.00
_cell.angle_beta   90.00
_cell.angle_gamma   90.00
#
_symmetry.space_group_name_H-M   'P 1'
#
loop_
_entity.id
_entity.type
_entity.pdbx_description
1 polymer ?
#
loop_
_entity_poly.entity_id
_entity_poly.type
_entity_poly.pdbx_seq_one_letter_code
_entity_poly.pdbx_strand_id
1 'polypeptide(L)'
;MIRTSDNETYHGDVLVGADGAYSAVRQNLYKDLSKKGSLPTSDAHSPKYSHLCMAGTTRPLDPEEYPELKDQRCHFTTIIGHDKAHTWLTSSLPGNRISFSVREQLDEEITREAMFRNSEWTPDYNTKMIQE
;
A
#
# COMPACT_ATOMS: atom_id res chain seq x y z
N MET A 1 -23.11 2.18 -16.87
CA MET A 1 -23.38 3.57 -16.49
C MET A 1 -22.65 3.83 -15.18
N ILE A 2 -21.79 4.86 -15.14
CA ILE A 2 -21.09 5.30 -13.93
C ILE A 2 -21.47 6.75 -13.68
N ARG A 3 -21.76 7.09 -12.42
CA ARG A 3 -22.04 8.46 -11.98
C ARG A 3 -20.89 8.95 -11.12
N THR A 4 -20.33 10.09 -11.48
CA THR A 4 -19.19 10.73 -10.81
C THR A 4 -19.67 11.75 -9.77
N SER A 5 -18.74 12.25 -8.93
CA SER A 5 -19.06 13.17 -7.83
C SER A 5 -19.54 14.55 -8.28
N ASP A 6 -19.16 14.95 -9.49
CA ASP A 6 -19.65 16.15 -10.20
C ASP A 6 -21.04 15.93 -10.85
N ASN A 7 -21.66 14.79 -10.59
CA ASN A 7 -22.98 14.40 -11.09
C ASN A 7 -23.02 14.05 -12.59
N GLU A 8 -21.87 13.97 -13.26
CA GLU A 8 -21.81 13.51 -14.65
C GLU A 8 -22.03 12.01 -14.77
N THR A 9 -22.39 11.55 -15.97
CA THR A 9 -22.70 10.15 -16.25
C THR A 9 -21.97 9.66 -17.49
N TYR A 10 -21.32 8.52 -17.35
CA TYR A 10 -20.51 7.91 -18.40
C TYR A 10 -21.03 6.51 -18.77
N HIS A 11 -20.96 6.20 -20.07
CA HIS A 11 -21.33 4.90 -20.63
C HIS A 11 -20.11 4.26 -21.29
N GLY A 12 -19.96 2.96 -21.09
CA GLY A 12 -18.90 2.16 -21.70
C GLY A 12 -19.22 0.68 -21.56
N ASP A 13 -18.64 -0.14 -22.43
CA ASP A 13 -18.84 -1.59 -22.45
C ASP A 13 -18.07 -2.29 -21.32
N VAL A 14 -16.97 -1.69 -20.86
CA VAL A 14 -16.07 -2.24 -19.84
C VAL A 14 -15.78 -1.18 -18.78
N LEU A 15 -15.83 -1.58 -17.51
CA LEU A 15 -15.40 -0.79 -16.36
C LEU A 15 -14.15 -1.43 -15.75
N VAL A 16 -13.08 -0.65 -15.59
CA VAL A 16 -11.84 -1.09 -14.94
C VAL A 16 -11.73 -0.45 -13.56
N GLY A 17 -11.79 -1.25 -12.50
CA GLY A 17 -11.57 -0.80 -11.12
C GLY A 17 -10.09 -0.69 -10.78
N ALA A 18 -9.51 0.51 -10.87
CA ALA A 18 -8.13 0.82 -10.49
C ALA A 18 -8.06 1.79 -9.29
N ASP A 19 -9.07 1.73 -8.42
CA ASP A 19 -9.36 2.62 -7.29
C ASP A 19 -8.78 2.12 -5.95
N GLY A 20 -7.78 1.24 -6.01
CA GLY A 20 -6.93 0.88 -4.88
C GLY A 20 -7.50 -0.17 -3.90
N ALA A 21 -6.87 -0.25 -2.73
CA ALA A 21 -7.17 -1.28 -1.72
C ALA A 21 -8.64 -1.25 -1.25
N TYR A 22 -9.27 -0.07 -1.21
CA TYR A 22 -10.66 0.12 -0.80
C TYR A 22 -11.64 0.32 -1.98
N SER A 23 -11.32 -0.26 -3.13
CA SER A 23 -12.09 -0.16 -4.39
C SER A 23 -13.62 -0.21 -4.22
N ALA A 24 -14.30 0.86 -4.65
CA ALA A 24 -15.75 0.92 -4.73
C ALA A 24 -16.29 0.01 -5.85
N VAL A 25 -15.54 -0.13 -6.95
CA VAL A 25 -15.89 -1.06 -8.03
C VAL A 25 -15.95 -2.50 -7.52
N ARG A 26 -14.90 -2.95 -6.81
CA ARG A 26 -14.85 -4.30 -6.22
C ARG A 26 -15.97 -4.52 -5.21
N GLN A 27 -16.21 -3.56 -4.32
CA GLN A 27 -17.27 -3.65 -3.32
C GLN A 27 -18.67 -3.83 -3.93
N ASN A 28 -18.99 -3.08 -4.99
CA ASN A 28 -20.29 -3.22 -5.67
C ASN A 28 -20.41 -4.54 -6.41
N LEU A 29 -19.35 -4.96 -7.12
CA LEU A 29 -19.31 -6.27 -7.76
C LEU A 29 -19.55 -7.41 -6.75
N TYR A 30 -18.89 -7.37 -5.59
CA TYR A 30 -19.00 -8.42 -4.57
C TYR A 30 -20.40 -8.46 -3.95
N LYS A 31 -21.05 -7.30 -3.75
CA LYS A 31 -22.46 -7.24 -3.31
C LYS A 31 -23.37 -7.97 -4.29
N ASP A 32 -23.19 -7.77 -5.58
CA ASP A 32 -24.03 -8.41 -6.61
C ASP A 32 -23.74 -9.91 -6.75
N LEU A 33 -22.48 -10.32 -6.71
CA LEU A 33 -22.08 -11.73 -6.72
C LEU A 33 -22.58 -12.47 -5.48
N SER A 34 -22.54 -11.83 -4.32
CA SER A 34 -23.05 -12.38 -3.06
C SER A 34 -24.57 -12.61 -3.13
N LYS A 35 -25.35 -11.63 -3.64
CA LYS A 35 -26.79 -11.80 -3.86
C LYS A 35 -27.12 -12.96 -4.79
N LYS A 36 -26.24 -13.24 -5.76
CA LYS A 36 -26.37 -14.36 -6.70
C LYS A 36 -25.87 -15.70 -6.15
N GLY A 37 -25.33 -15.73 -4.93
CA GLY A 37 -24.71 -16.95 -4.35
C GLY A 37 -23.45 -17.39 -5.09
N SER A 38 -22.80 -16.48 -5.81
CA SER A 38 -21.68 -16.77 -6.72
C SER A 38 -20.34 -16.17 -6.26
N LEU A 39 -20.34 -15.45 -5.13
CA LEU A 39 -19.11 -14.92 -4.54
C LEU A 39 -18.34 -16.07 -3.87
N PRO A 40 -17.09 -16.37 -4.29
CA PRO A 40 -16.26 -17.36 -3.60
C PRO A 40 -16.05 -16.98 -2.13
N THR A 41 -16.13 -17.95 -1.23
CA THR A 41 -15.95 -17.71 0.21
C THR A 41 -14.58 -17.11 0.53
N SER A 42 -13.54 -17.51 -0.21
CA SER A 42 -12.18 -16.95 -0.07
C SER A 42 -12.12 -15.45 -0.27
N ASP A 43 -12.98 -14.90 -1.13
CA ASP A 43 -12.97 -13.49 -1.51
C ASP A 43 -13.74 -12.61 -0.50
N ALA A 44 -14.56 -13.24 0.34
CA ALA A 44 -15.28 -12.57 1.43
C ALA A 44 -14.45 -12.42 2.71
N HIS A 45 -13.25 -13.02 2.77
CA HIS A 45 -12.42 -12.98 3.96
C HIS A 45 -11.72 -11.64 4.12
N SER A 46 -11.76 -11.11 5.34
CA SER A 46 -10.88 -10.01 5.74
C SER A 46 -9.41 -10.47 5.73
N PRO A 47 -8.45 -9.59 5.43
CA PRO A 47 -7.04 -9.92 5.56
C PRO A 47 -6.71 -10.39 6.98
N LYS A 48 -6.03 -11.54 7.08
CA LYS A 48 -5.66 -12.16 8.38
C LYS A 48 -4.48 -11.49 9.07
N TYR A 49 -3.63 -10.83 8.28
CA TYR A 49 -2.43 -10.16 8.75
C TYR A 49 -2.36 -8.77 8.13
N SER A 50 -1.97 -7.79 8.93
CA SER A 50 -1.56 -6.47 8.47
C SER A 50 -0.08 -6.25 8.79
N HIS A 51 0.45 -5.14 8.29
CA HIS A 51 1.82 -4.74 8.56
C HIS A 51 1.82 -3.31 9.07
N LEU A 52 2.62 -3.05 10.11
CA LEU A 52 3.03 -1.71 10.46
C LEU A 52 4.30 -1.39 9.67
N CYS A 53 4.31 -0.27 8.97
CA CYS A 53 5.47 0.17 8.18
C CYS A 53 5.92 1.54 8.65
N MET A 54 7.15 1.63 9.14
CA MET A 54 7.84 2.89 9.32
C MET A 54 8.78 3.08 8.13
N ALA A 55 8.61 4.16 7.38
CA ALA A 55 9.45 4.48 6.23
C ALA A 55 10.09 5.86 6.40
N GLY A 56 11.25 6.04 5.78
CA GLY A 56 11.95 7.32 5.79
C GLY A 56 13.01 7.39 4.73
N THR A 57 13.61 8.57 4.61
CA THR A 57 14.78 8.81 3.77
C THR A 57 15.85 9.51 4.59
N THR A 58 17.11 9.19 4.30
CA THR A 58 18.22 9.92 4.89
C THR A 58 18.30 11.33 4.32
N ARG A 59 19.06 12.19 5.00
CA ARG A 59 19.67 13.37 4.36
C ARG A 59 20.71 12.89 3.32
N PRO A 60 21.17 13.76 2.41
CA PRO A 60 22.29 13.41 1.53
C PRO A 60 23.48 12.91 2.37
N LEU A 61 24.02 11.77 1.96
CA LEU A 61 25.16 11.09 2.55
C LEU A 61 26.41 11.34 1.70
N ASP A 62 27.59 11.13 2.27
CA ASP A 62 28.86 11.22 1.56
C ASP A 62 29.08 9.94 0.72
N PRO A 63 29.15 10.04 -0.63
CA PRO A 63 29.40 8.87 -1.48
C PRO A 63 30.80 8.26 -1.32
N GLU A 64 31.75 8.94 -0.67
CA GLU A 64 33.03 8.31 -0.32
C GLU A 64 32.89 7.33 0.85
N GLU A 65 31.97 7.59 1.79
CA GLU A 65 31.63 6.68 2.89
C GLU A 65 30.64 5.59 2.45
N TYR A 66 29.72 5.93 1.52
CA TYR A 66 28.71 5.03 0.96
C TYR A 66 28.87 4.91 -0.57
N PRO A 67 29.86 4.13 -1.06
CA PRO A 67 30.20 4.06 -2.49
C PRO A 67 29.06 3.61 -3.40
N GLU A 68 28.10 2.84 -2.88
CA GLU A 68 26.91 2.39 -3.63
C GLU A 68 26.05 3.57 -4.15
N LEU A 69 26.16 4.75 -3.54
CA LEU A 69 25.45 5.96 -3.98
C LEU A 69 26.03 6.58 -5.26
N LYS A 70 27.25 6.18 -5.65
CA LYS A 70 27.86 6.60 -6.92
C LYS A 70 27.35 5.79 -8.11
N ASP A 71 26.71 4.65 -7.86
CA ASP A 71 26.19 3.79 -8.92
C ASP A 71 24.94 4.43 -9.56
N GLN A 72 24.81 4.31 -10.88
CA GLN A 72 23.62 4.75 -11.60
C GLN A 72 22.43 3.79 -11.42
N ARG A 73 22.69 2.56 -10.95
CA ARG A 73 21.65 1.58 -10.61
C ARG A 73 21.22 1.73 -9.17
N CYS A 74 19.93 1.52 -8.93
CA CYS A 74 19.41 1.43 -7.57
C CYS A 74 19.95 0.15 -6.90
N HIS A 75 20.60 0.33 -5.76
CA HIS A 75 20.97 -0.74 -4.85
C HIS A 75 19.86 -0.88 -3.83
N PHE A 76 19.25 -2.05 -3.73
CA PHE A 76 18.24 -2.32 -2.71
C PHE A 76 18.59 -3.59 -1.95
N THR A 77 18.35 -3.57 -0.65
CA THR A 77 18.59 -4.72 0.23
C THR A 77 17.33 -5.00 1.03
N THR A 78 16.90 -6.26 1.04
CA THR A 78 15.82 -6.74 1.90
C THR A 78 16.40 -7.69 2.94
N ILE A 79 16.18 -7.38 4.22
CA ILE A 79 16.57 -8.22 5.34
C ILE A 79 15.29 -8.76 5.97
N ILE A 80 15.10 -10.07 5.90
CA ILE A 80 13.97 -10.77 6.51
C ILE A 80 14.46 -11.38 7.82
N GLY A 81 13.85 -11.00 8.94
CA GLY A 81 14.20 -11.56 10.24
C GLY A 81 13.82 -13.03 10.33
N HIS A 82 14.78 -13.91 10.59
CA HIS A 82 14.49 -15.30 10.92
C HIS A 82 13.80 -15.37 12.28
N ASP A 83 12.63 -16.02 12.33
CA ASP A 83 11.77 -16.13 13.51
C ASP A 83 11.43 -14.79 14.18
N LYS A 84 11.41 -13.70 13.41
CA LYS A 84 11.04 -12.36 13.86
C LYS A 84 10.00 -11.78 12.92
N ALA A 85 9.06 -11.01 13.47
CA ALA A 85 8.03 -10.32 12.70
C ALA A 85 8.56 -9.14 11.84
N HIS A 86 9.88 -8.87 11.85
CA HIS A 86 10.46 -7.66 11.29
C HIS A 86 11.15 -7.92 9.95
N THR A 87 10.90 -7.03 8.99
CA THR A 87 11.59 -6.96 7.70
C THR A 87 12.12 -5.55 7.49
N TRP A 88 13.38 -5.43 7.11
CA TRP A 88 13.98 -4.17 6.68
C TRP A 88 14.14 -4.14 5.18
N LEU A 89 13.92 -2.97 4.59
CA LEU A 89 14.27 -2.67 3.21
C LEU A 89 15.09 -1.40 3.21
N THR A 90 16.16 -1.38 2.43
CA THR A 90 16.85 -0.14 2.05
C THR A 90 16.93 -0.03 0.54
N SER A 91 16.93 1.19 0.01
CA SER A 91 17.22 1.43 -1.39
C SER A 91 18.01 2.73 -1.59
N SER A 92 18.98 2.75 -2.49
CA SER A 92 19.61 4.01 -2.90
C SER A 92 18.62 4.87 -3.68
N LEU A 93 18.74 6.19 -3.51
CA LEU A 93 17.92 7.20 -4.15
C LEU A 93 18.82 8.31 -4.75
N PRO A 94 18.33 9.04 -5.77
CA PRO A 94 18.99 10.24 -6.26
C PRO A 94 19.29 11.25 -5.13
N GLY A 95 20.33 12.07 -5.35
CA GLY A 95 20.75 13.07 -4.38
C GLY A 95 21.54 12.50 -3.19
N ASN A 96 22.23 11.37 -3.41
CA ASN A 96 23.03 10.65 -2.42
C ASN A 96 22.23 10.28 -1.18
N ARG A 97 21.02 9.74 -1.36
CA ARG A 97 20.14 9.38 -0.23
C ARG A 97 19.88 7.88 -0.21
N ILE A 98 19.48 7.40 0.96
CA ILE A 98 18.98 6.04 1.14
C ILE A 98 17.55 6.14 1.64
N SER A 99 16.63 5.46 0.97
CA SER A 99 15.31 5.15 1.51
C SER A 99 15.43 3.94 2.42
N PHE A 100 14.66 3.92 3.50
CA PHE A 100 14.53 2.74 4.34
C PHE A 100 13.07 2.53 4.73
N SER A 101 12.73 1.26 4.95
CA SER A 101 11.51 0.90 5.66
C SER A 101 11.76 -0.24 6.63
N VAL A 102 11.10 -0.16 7.77
CA VAL A 102 11.01 -1.22 8.76
C VAL A 102 9.55 -1.65 8.81
N ARG A 103 9.31 -2.92 8.53
CA ARG A 103 7.98 -3.51 8.52
C ARG A 103 7.89 -4.53 9.62
N GLU A 104 6.84 -4.42 10.42
CA GLU A 104 6.45 -5.43 11.41
C GLU A 104 5.17 -6.10 10.93
N GLN A 105 5.17 -7.42 10.83
CA GLN A 105 3.96 -8.21 10.59
C GLN A 105 3.18 -8.30 11.90
N LEU A 106 1.94 -7.82 11.87
CA LEU A 106 1.05 -7.79 13.03
C LEU A 106 0.31 -9.12 13.14
N ASP A 107 0.01 -9.54 14.37
CA ASP A 107 -0.89 -10.66 14.63
C ASP A 107 -2.34 -10.33 14.25
N GLU A 108 -3.21 -11.34 14.28
CA GLU A 108 -4.61 -11.20 13.85
C GLU A 108 -5.42 -10.24 14.74
N GLU A 109 -5.11 -10.17 16.04
CA GLU A 109 -5.82 -9.32 16.99
C GLU A 109 -5.52 -7.84 16.73
N ILE A 110 -4.24 -7.50 16.65
CA ILE A 110 -3.78 -6.16 16.35
C ILE A 110 -4.18 -5.78 14.91
N THR A 111 -4.22 -6.74 13.99
CA THR A 111 -4.69 -6.52 12.61
C THR A 111 -6.12 -5.99 12.57
N ARG A 112 -7.05 -6.58 13.33
CA ARG A 112 -8.44 -6.12 13.38
C ARG A 112 -8.56 -4.70 13.89
N GLU A 113 -7.82 -4.36 14.95
CA GLU A 113 -7.81 -2.99 15.46
C GLU A 113 -7.18 -1.99 14.48
N ALA A 114 -6.08 -2.37 13.83
CA ALA A 114 -5.40 -1.53 12.85
C ALA A 114 -6.30 -1.26 11.63
N MET A 115 -7.08 -2.25 11.18
CA MET A 115 -8.06 -2.06 10.11
C MET A 115 -9.14 -1.05 10.48
N PHE A 116 -9.62 -1.08 11.73
CA PHE A 116 -10.57 -0.10 12.22
C PHE A 116 -9.97 1.31 12.24
N ARG A 117 -8.74 1.47 12.74
CA ARG A 117 -8.06 2.78 12.76
C ARG A 117 -7.72 3.30 11.35
N ASN A 118 -7.41 2.40 10.41
CA ASN A 118 -7.04 2.75 9.05
C ASN A 118 -8.23 3.01 8.12
N SER A 119 -9.48 2.99 8.61
CA SER A 119 -10.63 3.43 7.80
C SER A 119 -10.58 4.92 7.45
N GLU A 120 -9.70 5.69 8.10
CA GLU A 120 -9.52 7.13 7.90
C GLU A 120 -8.56 7.50 6.76
N TRP A 121 -7.85 6.55 6.15
CA TRP A 121 -7.00 6.80 4.98
C TRP A 121 -7.85 7.06 3.73
N THR A 122 -8.39 8.27 3.66
CA THR A 122 -9.15 8.77 2.51
C THR A 122 -8.21 9.38 1.46
N PRO A 123 -8.68 9.57 0.21
CA PRO A 123 -7.91 10.26 -0.83
C PRO A 123 -7.39 11.64 -0.40
N ASP A 124 -8.10 12.34 0.49
CA ASP A 124 -7.73 13.68 0.99
C ASP A 124 -6.44 13.66 1.81
N TYR A 125 -6.20 12.61 2.60
CA TYR A 125 -4.96 12.46 3.39
C TYR A 125 -3.75 12.13 2.51
N ASN A 126 -3.95 11.34 1.45
CA ASN A 126 -2.87 10.96 0.54
C ASN A 126 -2.41 12.13 -0.34
N THR A 127 -3.30 13.08 -0.66
CA THR A 127 -2.98 14.20 -1.54
C THR A 127 -1.91 15.13 -0.95
N LYS A 128 -1.89 15.32 0.37
CA LYS A 128 -0.85 16.11 1.04
C LYS A 128 0.53 15.45 0.99
N MET A 129 0.60 14.13 1.10
CA MET A 129 1.88 13.40 1.05
C MET A 129 2.47 13.32 -0.36
N ILE A 130 1.66 13.49 -1.41
CA ILE A 130 2.12 13.47 -2.81
C ILE A 130 2.71 14.84 -3.24
N GLN A 131 2.38 15.91 -2.53
CA GLN A 131 2.80 17.29 -2.85
C GLN A 131 4.10 17.72 -2.16
N GLU A 132 4.69 16.88 -1.31
CA GLU A 132 6.02 17.04 -0.71
C GLU A 132 7.11 16.31 -1.52
#